data_AF-A0A5F8H883-F1
#
_entry.id   AF-A0A5F8H883-F1
#
_cell.length_a   1.000
_cell.length_b   1.000
_cell.length_c   1.000
_cell.angle_alpha   90.00
_cell.angle_beta   90.00
_cell.angle_gamma   90.00
#
_symmetry.space_group_name_H-M   'P 1'
#
loop_
_entity.id
_entity.type
_entity.pdbx_description
1 polymer ?
#
loop_
_entity_poly.entity_id
_entity_poly.type
_entity_poly.pdbx_seq_one_letter_code
_entity_poly.pdbx_strand_id
1 'polypeptide(L)' 'FASYAEQSPADKYRFICIYPAYLNNKKTIAEGRWILIDKAIENPTATKIQDVCLAVGFNVHIEKNSVLQRVES' A
#
# COMPACT_ATOMS: atom_id res chain seq x y z
N PHE A 1 24.09 -15.97 2.67
CA PHE A 1 23.04 -14.94 2.76
C PHE A 1 21.72 -15.68 2.92
N ALA A 2 20.99 -15.47 4.03
CA ALA A 2 19.70 -16.14 4.25
C ALA A 2 18.69 -15.68 3.19
N SER A 3 17.90 -16.60 2.68
CA SER A 3 16.91 -16.32 1.65
C SER A 3 15.72 -15.53 2.25
N TYR A 4 15.02 -14.74 1.43
CA TYR A 4 13.85 -13.96 1.87
C TYR A 4 12.73 -14.81 2.48
N ALA A 5 12.70 -16.12 2.20
CA ALA A 5 11.73 -17.06 2.74
C ALA A 5 12.09 -17.58 4.15
N GLU A 6 13.36 -17.44 4.55
CA GLU A 6 13.84 -17.84 5.89
C GLU A 6 13.65 -16.73 6.94
N GLN A 7 13.30 -15.51 6.50
CA GLN A 7 13.01 -14.38 7.37
C GLN A 7 11.59 -14.47 7.94
N SER A 8 11.41 -13.97 9.16
CA SER A 8 10.11 -13.99 9.81
C SER A 8 9.13 -13.11 9.03
N PRO A 9 7.87 -13.54 8.80
CA PRO A 9 6.85 -12.66 8.25
C PRO A 9 6.57 -11.41 9.12
N ALA A 10 6.95 -11.46 10.40
CA ALA A 10 6.86 -10.31 11.30
C ALA A 10 7.98 -9.28 11.09
N ASP A 11 9.01 -9.60 10.30
CA ASP A 11 10.07 -8.64 9.96
C ASP A 11 9.50 -7.54 9.07
N LYS A 12 9.73 -6.27 9.43
CA LYS A 12 9.14 -5.11 8.73
C LYS A 12 9.44 -5.08 7.22
N TYR A 13 10.59 -5.62 6.80
CA TYR A 13 11.00 -5.71 5.40
C TYR A 13 10.19 -6.74 4.59
N ARG A 14 9.42 -7.59 5.25
CA ARG A 14 8.53 -8.60 4.66
C ARG A 14 7.07 -8.15 4.63
N PHE A 15 6.76 -6.95 5.12
CA PHE A 15 5.39 -6.43 5.13
C PHE A 15 4.88 -6.18 3.72
N ILE A 16 3.56 -6.27 3.56
CA ILE A 16 2.90 -5.95 2.30
C ILE A 16 2.84 -4.42 2.16
N CYS A 17 3.29 -3.91 1.01
CA CYS A 17 3.22 -2.49 0.70
C CYS A 17 1.87 -2.14 0.06
N ILE A 18 1.20 -1.11 0.58
CA ILE A 18 -0.04 -0.56 0.02
C ILE A 18 0.20 0.91 -0.33
N TYR A 19 0.03 1.25 -1.60
CA TYR A 19 0.13 2.63 -2.08
C TYR A 19 -1.27 3.24 -2.25
N PRO A 20 -1.46 4.55 -1.98
CA PRO A 20 -2.76 5.19 -2.15
C PRO A 20 -3.34 5.05 -3.57
N ALA A 21 -2.49 5.03 -4.60
CA ALA A 21 -2.94 4.85 -5.98
C ALA A 21 -3.73 3.54 -6.20
N TYR A 22 -3.46 2.50 -5.41
CA TYR A 22 -4.14 1.20 -5.54
C TYR A 22 -5.63 1.31 -5.25
N LEU A 23 -6.02 2.24 -4.39
CA LEU A 23 -7.37 2.46 -3.89
C LEU A 23 -8.05 3.70 -4.50
N ASN A 24 -7.35 4.45 -5.36
CA ASN A 24 -7.83 5.74 -5.86
C ASN A 24 -8.79 5.57 -7.04
N ASN A 25 -10.03 6.04 -6.92
CA ASN A 25 -11.04 5.96 -7.98
C ASN A 25 -10.77 6.89 -9.18
N LYS A 26 -9.93 7.92 -9.01
CA LYS A 26 -9.49 8.81 -10.10
C LYS A 26 -8.35 8.24 -10.92
N LYS A 27 -7.79 7.10 -10.51
CA LYS A 27 -6.67 6.43 -11.20
C LYS A 27 -7.18 5.28 -12.06
N THR A 28 -6.65 5.19 -13.26
CA THR A 28 -6.85 4.02 -14.14
C THR A 28 -6.02 2.83 -13.66
N ILE A 29 -6.27 1.65 -14.23
CA ILE A 29 -5.45 0.45 -13.94
C ILE A 29 -4.00 0.68 -14.38
N ALA A 30 -3.81 1.35 -15.52
CA ALA A 30 -2.48 1.71 -16.02
C ALA A 30 -1.73 2.64 -15.07
N GLU A 31 -2.44 3.59 -14.43
CA GLU A 31 -1.85 4.48 -13.44
C GLU A 31 -1.74 3.88 -12.03
N GLY A 32 -2.08 2.60 -11.86
CA GLY A 32 -1.83 1.84 -10.63
C GLY A 32 -3.05 1.47 -9.80
N ARG A 33 -4.29 1.76 -10.21
CA ARG A 33 -5.48 1.27 -9.48
C ARG A 33 -5.56 -0.27 -9.56
N TRP A 34 -5.76 -0.94 -8.43
CA TRP A 34 -5.86 -2.41 -8.36
C TRP A 34 -7.28 -2.92 -8.10
N ILE A 35 -8.14 -2.10 -7.48
CA ILE A 35 -9.52 -2.48 -7.14
C ILE A 35 -10.53 -1.90 -8.14
N LEU A 36 -11.72 -2.49 -8.23
CA LEU A 36 -12.83 -1.95 -9.04
C LEU A 36 -13.24 -0.55 -8.58
N ILE A 37 -13.73 0.29 -9.52
CA ILE A 37 -14.09 1.69 -9.27
C ILE A 37 -15.15 1.80 -8.16
N ASP A 38 -16.14 0.91 -8.17
CA ASP A 38 -17.24 0.93 -7.19
C ASP A 38 -16.78 0.71 -5.74
N LYS A 39 -15.59 0.13 -5.56
CA LYS A 39 -14.97 -0.09 -4.23
C LYS A 39 -13.84 0.90 -3.94
N ALA A 40 -13.46 1.71 -4.92
CA ALA A 40 -12.38 2.69 -4.82
C ALA A 40 -12.87 4.00 -4.19
N ILE A 41 -11.93 4.71 -3.57
CA ILE A 41 -12.22 5.95 -2.85
C ILE A 41 -11.54 7.14 -3.50
N GLU A 42 -12.09 8.33 -3.27
CA GLU A 42 -11.54 9.56 -3.80
C GLU A 42 -10.33 10.02 -2.96
N ASN A 43 -9.20 10.24 -3.64
CA ASN A 43 -8.00 10.83 -3.07
C ASN A 43 -7.55 10.21 -1.71
N PRO A 44 -7.30 8.88 -1.66
CA PRO A 44 -6.77 8.25 -0.46
C PRO A 44 -5.41 8.84 -0.07
N THR A 45 -5.14 8.92 1.23
CA THR A 45 -3.85 9.35 1.79
C THR A 45 -3.27 8.22 2.63
N ALA A 46 -1.95 8.02 2.59
CA ALA A 46 -1.27 6.98 3.37
C ALA A 46 -1.63 7.02 4.86
N THR A 47 -1.76 8.22 5.44
CA THR A 47 -2.21 8.42 6.83
C THR A 47 -3.59 7.83 7.09
N LYS A 48 -4.58 8.14 6.25
CA LYS A 48 -5.94 7.60 6.41
C LYS A 48 -5.97 6.08 6.26
N ILE A 49 -5.18 5.54 5.34
CA ILE A 49 -5.05 4.08 5.17
C ILE A 49 -4.47 3.46 6.44
N GLN A 50 -3.41 4.05 7.01
CA GLN A 50 -2.82 3.60 8.28
C GLN A 50 -3.85 3.65 9.41
N ASP A 51 -4.57 4.76 9.57
CA ASP A 51 -5.53 4.94 10.66
C ASP A 51 -6.60 3.84 10.65
N VAL A 52 -7.15 3.52 9.47
CA VAL A 52 -8.13 2.44 9.32
C VAL A 52 -7.51 1.07 9.61
N CYS A 53 -6.30 0.80 9.11
CA CYS A 53 -5.64 -0.49 9.38
C CYS A 53 -5.30 -0.67 10.86
N LEU A 54 -4.87 0.39 11.55
CA LEU A 54 -4.62 0.38 12.99
C LEU A 54 -5.91 0.16 13.78
N ALA A 55 -7.01 0.80 13.38
CA ALA A 55 -8.31 0.61 14.03
C ALA A 55 -8.83 -0.83 13.95
N VAL A 56 -8.44 -1.57 12.90
CA VAL A 56 -8.78 -3.00 12.73
C VAL A 56 -7.78 -3.93 13.45
N GLY A 57 -6.69 -3.40 13.99
CA GLY A 57 -5.68 -4.15 14.74
C GLY A 57 -4.51 -4.68 13.91
N PHE A 58 -4.31 -4.19 12.68
CA PHE A 58 -3.14 -4.54 11.88
C PHE A 58 -1.88 -3.78 12.36
N ASN A 59 -0.72 -4.44 12.28
CA ASN A 59 0.57 -3.79 12.53
C ASN A 59 1.04 -3.05 11.26
N VAL A 60 0.94 -1.71 11.25
CA VAL A 60 1.20 -0.89 10.07
C VAL A 60 2.23 0.19 10.34
N HIS A 61 3.10 0.41 9.36
CA HIS A 61 4.10 1.47 9.36
C HIS A 61 3.97 2.32 8.08
N ILE A 62 4.04 3.64 8.22
CA ILE A 62 4.11 4.55 7.08
C ILE A 62 5.56 4.83 6.73
N GLU A 63 5.89 4.59 5.48
CA GLU A 63 7.14 5.03 4.88
C GLU A 63 6.90 6.33 4.09
N LYS A 64 7.54 7.43 4.50
CA LYS A 64 7.22 8.78 3.99
C LYS A 64 7.82 9.11 2.63
N ASN A 65 8.71 8.28 2.08
CA ASN A 65 9.49 8.59 0.87
C ASN A 65 9.42 7.50 -0.21
N SER A 66 8.47 6.56 -0.11
CA SER A 66 8.34 5.48 -1.10
C SER A 66 7.45 5.95 -2.24
N VAL A 67 8.07 6.24 -3.39
CA VAL A 67 7.34 6.52 -4.62
C VAL A 67 6.85 5.22 -5.25
N LEU A 68 5.63 5.22 -5.76
CA LEU A 68 5.13 4.09 -6.56
C LEU A 68 5.89 4.11 -7.90
N GLN A 69 6.77 3.13 -8.12
CA GLN A 69 7.64 3.06 -9.31
C GLN A 69 6.89 3.10 -10.65
N ARG A 70 5.62 2.69 -10.68
CA ARG A 70 4.79 2.67 -11.91
C ARG A 70 4.43 4.04 -12.48
N VAL A 71 4.67 5.14 -11.75
CA VAL A 71 4.30 6.50 -12.21
C VAL A 71 5.45 7.21 -12.94
N GLU A 72 6.65 6.63 -12.99
CA GLU A 72 7.82 7.22 -13.67
C GLU A 72 8.06 6.72 -15.11
N SER A 73 7.06 6.08 -15.75
CA SER A 73 7.18 5.56 -17.12
C SER A 73 6.38 6.38 -18.13
#